data_AF-A0A0M8QE18-F1
#
_entry.id   AF-A0A0M8QE18-F1
#
_cell.length_a   1.000
_cell.length_b   1.000
_cell.length_c   1.000
_cell.angle_alpha   90.00
_cell.angle_beta   90.00
_cell.angle_gamma   90.00
#
_symmetry.space_group_name_H-M   'P 1'
#
loop_
_entity.id
_entity.type
_entity.pdbx_description
1 polymer ?
#
loop_
_entity_poly.entity_id
_entity_poly.type
_entity_poly.pdbx_seq_one_letter_code
_entity_poly.pdbx_strand_id
1 'polypeptide(L)'
;MAVSRPQTRQFEAFMTNLSYARRMVKAGRMLTPFRSPTIDIDDFYRAAWVQAVAAIDHWLHEEVLRRVAELTLQDSPSMPPQLRRYELPLHRVEAVRRGEVTLSEAVVEHLREKLAVQALQHPGKIAEVLKLVTEKKVWFEAAGCINKEFFQGRTTFNEKTLRGRYLEITQRRNKIAHDADLIDGDLKQRRPIDEAEVTDAIDWIERIALAIAHVLDDEGP
;
A
#
# COMPACT_ATOMS: atom_id res chain seq x y z
N MET A 1 -2.08 19.91 11.03
CA MET A 1 -0.79 19.52 11.66
C MET A 1 -0.17 18.47 10.75
N ALA A 2 1.14 18.20 10.81
CA ALA A 2 1.65 17.06 10.03
C ALA A 2 1.03 15.77 10.61
N VAL A 3 0.41 14.92 9.78
CA VAL A 3 -0.06 13.60 10.23
C VAL A 3 1.11 12.88 10.88
N SER A 4 0.95 12.48 12.15
CA SER A 4 2.01 11.76 12.86
C SER A 4 2.30 10.45 12.14
N ARG A 5 3.57 10.15 11.92
CA ARG A 5 3.99 8.90 11.27
C ARG A 5 3.88 7.75 12.28
N PRO A 6 3.30 6.60 11.92
CA PRO A 6 3.32 5.42 12.77
C PRO A 6 4.76 5.02 13.11
N GLN A 7 5.02 4.71 14.38
CA GLN A 7 6.31 4.20 14.85
C GLN A 7 6.33 2.67 14.82
N THR A 8 5.93 2.09 13.69
CA THR A 8 5.95 0.63 13.48
C THR A 8 7.06 0.26 12.53
N ARG A 9 7.70 -0.90 12.76
CA ARG A 9 8.75 -1.44 11.88
C ARG A 9 8.25 -1.57 10.42
N GLN A 10 6.99 -1.91 10.23
CA GLN A 10 6.33 -2.05 8.93
C GLN A 10 6.27 -0.71 8.20
N PHE A 11 5.89 0.37 8.90
CA PHE A 11 5.84 1.70 8.31
C PHE A 11 7.25 2.29 8.08
N GLU A 12 8.22 1.99 8.94
CA GLU A 12 9.62 2.35 8.71
C GLU A 12 10.20 1.67 7.46
N ALA A 13 9.89 0.38 7.26
CA ALA A 13 10.26 -0.35 6.05
C ALA A 13 9.63 0.28 4.80
N PHE A 14 8.36 0.69 4.87
CA PHE A 14 7.69 1.45 3.81
C PHE A 14 8.45 2.73 3.47
N MET A 15 8.74 3.57 4.47
CA MET A 15 9.44 4.85 4.27
C MET A 15 10.85 4.67 3.71
N THR A 16 11.54 3.60 4.11
CA THR A 16 12.86 3.24 3.56
C THR A 16 12.78 2.93 2.07
N ASN A 17 11.80 2.12 1.67
CA ASN A 17 11.56 1.77 0.27
C ASN A 17 11.09 2.96 -0.57
N LEU A 18 10.25 3.84 -0.02
CA LEU A 18 9.83 5.05 -0.70
C LEU A 18 10.99 6.05 -0.87
N SER A 19 11.86 6.14 0.13
CA SER A 19 13.11 6.92 0.02
C SER A 19 14.04 6.38 -1.06
N TYR A 20 14.07 5.05 -1.26
CA TYR A 20 14.80 4.44 -2.37
C TYR A 20 14.20 4.81 -3.73
N ALA A 21 12.87 4.80 -3.87
CA ALA A 21 12.20 5.30 -5.08
C ALA A 21 12.56 6.76 -5.40
N ARG A 22 12.54 7.64 -4.38
CA ARG A 22 12.98 9.05 -4.54
C ARG A 22 14.45 9.18 -4.95
N ARG A 23 15.33 8.31 -4.45
CA ARG A 23 16.74 8.28 -4.89
C ARG A 23 16.87 7.89 -6.37
N MET A 24 16.03 6.98 -6.87
CA MET A 24 16.01 6.64 -8.30
C MET A 24 15.55 7.82 -9.17
N VAL A 25 14.52 8.57 -8.74
CA VAL A 25 14.13 9.82 -9.42
C VAL A 25 15.29 10.81 -9.47
N LYS A 26 15.96 11.05 -8.33
CA LYS A 26 17.12 11.93 -8.26
C LYS A 26 18.26 11.46 -9.18
N ALA A 27 18.51 10.16 -9.23
CA ALA A 27 19.52 9.57 -10.11
C ALA A 27 19.18 9.80 -11.58
N GLY A 28 17.93 9.55 -11.99
CA GLY A 28 17.43 9.85 -13.33
C GLY A 28 17.65 11.31 -13.70
N ARG A 29 17.25 12.24 -12.82
CA ARG A 29 17.50 13.67 -13.04
C ARG A 29 18.98 13.99 -13.24
N MET A 30 19.85 13.51 -12.34
CA MET A 30 21.30 13.74 -12.41
C MET A 30 21.94 13.18 -13.69
N LEU A 31 21.36 12.11 -14.24
CA LEU A 31 21.85 11.47 -15.46
C LEU A 31 21.24 12.03 -16.75
N THR A 32 20.27 12.94 -16.66
CA THR A 32 19.63 13.62 -17.82
C THR A 32 20.65 14.17 -18.84
N PRO A 33 21.76 14.82 -18.44
CA PRO A 33 22.76 15.30 -19.40
C PRO A 33 23.44 14.20 -20.23
N PHE A 34 23.39 12.94 -19.79
CA PHE A 34 23.95 11.78 -20.47
C PHE A 34 22.92 11.01 -21.31
N ARG A 35 21.69 11.53 -21.45
CA ARG A 35 20.65 10.90 -22.29
C ARG A 35 21.19 10.72 -23.72
N SER A 36 21.06 9.51 -24.24
CA SER A 36 21.45 9.14 -25.60
C SER A 36 20.49 8.09 -26.13
N PRO A 37 20.51 7.75 -27.43
CA PRO A 37 19.70 6.66 -27.97
C PRO A 37 19.92 5.30 -27.30
N THR A 38 21.07 5.11 -26.62
CA THR A 38 21.41 3.87 -25.90
C THR A 38 21.07 3.95 -24.40
N ILE A 39 20.93 5.15 -23.85
CA ILE A 39 20.68 5.38 -22.42
C ILE A 39 19.33 6.06 -22.26
N ASP A 40 18.30 5.25 -22.01
CA ASP A 40 16.98 5.74 -21.65
C ASP A 40 16.91 6.07 -20.15
N ILE A 41 17.02 7.36 -19.84
CA ILE A 41 16.93 7.87 -18.47
C ILE A 41 15.52 7.65 -17.88
N ASP A 42 14.50 7.52 -18.74
CA ASP A 42 13.12 7.34 -18.29
C ASP A 42 12.92 5.97 -17.60
N ASP A 43 13.84 5.03 -17.77
CA ASP A 43 13.82 3.76 -17.05
C ASP A 43 14.11 3.93 -15.55
N PHE A 44 14.83 4.97 -15.12
CA PHE A 44 14.93 5.32 -13.71
C PHE A 44 13.59 5.78 -13.13
N TYR A 45 12.82 6.54 -13.91
CA TYR A 45 11.48 7.00 -13.52
C TYR A 45 10.49 5.85 -13.46
N ARG A 46 10.51 4.93 -14.45
CA ARG A 46 9.70 3.70 -14.44
C ARG A 46 10.03 2.82 -13.25
N ALA A 47 11.32 2.60 -12.98
CA ALA A 47 11.77 1.82 -11.83
C ALA A 47 11.34 2.45 -10.49
N ALA A 48 11.45 3.78 -10.37
CA ALA A 48 10.98 4.51 -9.19
C ALA A 48 9.47 4.35 -8.95
N TRP A 49 8.66 4.43 -10.01
CA TRP A 49 7.22 4.23 -9.92
C TRP A 49 6.87 2.82 -9.45
N VAL A 50 7.47 1.80 -10.07
CA VAL A 50 7.25 0.38 -9.71
C VAL A 50 7.64 0.14 -8.26
N GLN A 51 8.80 0.67 -7.83
CA GLN A 51 9.28 0.55 -6.46
C GLN A 51 8.35 1.20 -5.44
N ALA A 52 7.79 2.38 -5.74
CA ALA A 52 6.89 3.07 -4.83
C ALA A 52 5.58 2.30 -4.62
N VAL A 53 5.02 1.75 -5.71
CA VAL A 53 3.81 0.91 -5.63
C VAL A 53 4.11 -0.41 -4.90
N ALA A 54 5.26 -1.03 -5.13
CA ALA A 54 5.68 -2.22 -4.39
C ALA A 54 5.85 -1.94 -2.89
N ALA A 55 6.35 -0.75 -2.53
CA ALA A 55 6.51 -0.35 -1.13
C ALA A 55 5.18 -0.30 -0.37
N ILE A 56 4.15 0.36 -0.93
CA ILE A 56 2.84 0.45 -0.26
C ILE A 56 2.12 -0.91 -0.24
N ASP A 57 2.25 -1.70 -1.32
CA ASP A 57 1.68 -3.05 -1.38
C ASP A 57 2.25 -3.92 -0.27
N HIS A 58 3.58 -4.01 -0.16
CA HIS A 58 4.26 -4.76 0.90
C HIS A 58 3.88 -4.27 2.29
N TRP A 59 3.82 -2.94 2.50
CA TRP A 59 3.42 -2.38 3.79
C TRP A 59 2.00 -2.78 4.19
N LEU A 60 1.03 -2.71 3.28
CA LEU A 60 -0.36 -3.08 3.57
C LEU A 60 -0.47 -4.56 3.98
N HIS A 61 0.31 -5.44 3.36
CA HIS A 61 0.38 -6.85 3.76
C HIS A 61 0.87 -6.99 5.20
N GLU A 62 2.05 -6.45 5.48
CA GLU A 62 2.69 -6.58 6.79
C GLU A 62 1.91 -5.89 7.91
N GLU A 63 1.28 -4.75 7.62
CA GLU A 63 0.48 -3.99 8.56
C GLU A 63 -0.80 -4.73 8.95
N VAL A 64 -1.46 -5.38 7.99
CA VAL A 64 -2.64 -6.22 8.28
C VAL A 64 -2.24 -7.44 9.10
N LEU A 65 -1.16 -8.13 8.72
CA LEU A 65 -0.67 -9.29 9.46
C LEU A 65 -0.33 -8.93 10.92
N ARG A 66 0.36 -7.79 11.13
CA ARG A 66 0.68 -7.27 12.46
C ARG A 66 -0.57 -7.05 13.30
N ARG A 67 -1.55 -6.32 12.77
CA ARG A 67 -2.79 -6.00 13.49
C ARG A 67 -3.65 -7.23 13.76
N VAL A 68 -3.72 -8.17 12.83
CA VAL A 68 -4.40 -9.45 13.06
C VAL A 68 -3.71 -10.22 14.18
N ALA A 69 -2.37 -10.22 14.25
CA ALA A 69 -1.65 -10.83 15.36
C ALA A 69 -2.04 -10.18 16.71
N GLU A 70 -2.04 -8.85 16.79
CA GLU A 70 -2.43 -8.10 17.99
C GLU A 70 -3.87 -8.38 18.42
N LEU A 71 -4.82 -8.34 17.49
CA LEU A 71 -6.24 -8.58 17.78
C LEU A 71 -6.51 -10.02 18.24
N THR A 72 -5.81 -11.00 17.66
CA THR A 72 -5.95 -12.41 18.04
C THR A 72 -5.30 -12.74 19.38
N LEU A 73 -4.27 -11.99 19.80
CA LEU A 73 -3.66 -12.14 21.12
C LEU A 73 -4.53 -11.58 22.25
N GLN A 74 -5.34 -10.56 21.96
CA GLN A 74 -6.22 -9.93 22.97
C GLN A 74 -7.41 -10.82 23.38
N ASP A 75 -7.79 -11.79 22.55
CA ASP A 75 -8.95 -12.68 22.76
C ASP A 75 -10.22 -11.93 23.22
N SER A 76 -10.50 -10.80 22.55
CA SER A 76 -11.56 -9.86 22.95
C SER A 76 -12.82 -9.98 22.08
N PRO A 77 -14.03 -9.81 22.65
CA PRO A 77 -15.26 -9.64 21.89
C PRO A 77 -15.24 -8.43 20.93
N SER A 78 -14.31 -7.49 21.12
CA SER A 78 -14.12 -6.30 20.27
C SER A 78 -13.45 -6.58 18.93
N MET A 79 -13.09 -7.83 18.61
CA MET A 79 -12.53 -8.17 17.29
C MET A 79 -13.48 -7.75 16.14
N PRO A 80 -12.94 -7.27 15.01
CA PRO A 80 -13.75 -6.99 13.83
C PRO A 80 -14.59 -8.21 13.39
N PRO A 81 -15.85 -8.03 12.96
CA PRO A 81 -16.72 -9.14 12.58
C PRO A 81 -16.14 -10.06 11.50
N GLN A 82 -15.36 -9.50 10.57
CA GLN A 82 -14.70 -10.26 9.51
C GLN A 82 -13.62 -11.20 10.07
N LEU A 83 -12.87 -10.77 11.09
CA LEU A 83 -11.87 -11.59 11.76
C LEU A 83 -12.52 -12.66 12.64
N ARG A 84 -13.62 -12.34 13.33
CA ARG A 84 -14.38 -13.32 14.13
C ARG A 84 -14.94 -14.49 13.31
N ARG A 85 -15.24 -14.26 12.04
CA ARG A 85 -15.73 -15.28 11.09
C ARG A 85 -14.61 -15.84 10.22
N TYR A 86 -13.36 -15.53 10.52
CA TYR A 86 -12.24 -16.00 9.74
C TYR A 86 -12.10 -17.52 9.86
N GLU A 87 -12.13 -18.21 8.73
CA GLU A 87 -12.07 -19.67 8.66
C GLU A 87 -10.63 -20.15 8.77
N LEU A 88 -10.42 -21.20 9.57
CA LEU A 88 -9.14 -21.88 9.69
C LEU A 88 -9.26 -23.35 9.24
N PRO A 89 -8.30 -23.86 8.44
CA PRO A 89 -8.20 -25.29 8.15
C PRO A 89 -8.11 -26.13 9.42
N LEU A 90 -8.78 -27.29 9.44
CA LEU A 90 -8.86 -28.16 10.62
C LEU A 90 -7.48 -28.53 11.19
N HIS A 91 -6.50 -28.84 10.33
CA HIS A 91 -5.14 -29.20 10.78
C HIS A 91 -4.47 -28.09 11.60
N ARG A 92 -4.78 -26.81 11.34
CA ARG A 92 -4.26 -25.68 12.14
C ARG A 92 -4.96 -25.58 13.48
N VAL A 93 -6.28 -25.82 13.52
CA VAL A 93 -7.05 -25.89 14.76
C VAL A 93 -6.53 -27.02 15.66
N GLU A 94 -6.21 -28.18 15.07
CA GLU A 94 -5.63 -29.29 15.80
C GLU A 94 -4.23 -28.99 16.34
N ALA A 95 -3.38 -28.29 15.57
CA ALA A 95 -2.05 -27.86 16.03
C ALA A 95 -2.14 -26.90 17.23
N VAL A 96 -3.08 -25.94 17.19
CA VAL A 96 -3.39 -25.05 18.33
C VAL A 96 -3.85 -25.86 19.55
N ARG A 97 -4.77 -26.82 19.35
CA ARG A 97 -5.27 -27.68 20.43
C ARG A 97 -4.18 -28.55 21.06
N ARG A 98 -3.19 -28.99 20.28
CA ARG A 98 -2.02 -29.74 20.77
C ARG A 98 -0.95 -28.84 21.42
N GLY A 99 -1.09 -27.52 21.34
CA GLY A 99 -0.11 -26.57 21.86
C GLY A 99 1.17 -26.46 21.02
N GLU A 100 1.13 -26.88 19.75
CA GLU A 100 2.27 -26.79 18.83
C GLU A 100 2.51 -25.35 18.35
N VAL A 101 1.42 -24.59 18.23
CA VAL A 101 1.39 -23.18 17.85
C VAL A 101 0.30 -22.46 18.64
N THR A 102 0.43 -21.15 18.80
CA THR A 102 -0.62 -20.29 19.34
C THR A 102 -1.74 -20.05 18.31
N LEU A 103 -2.92 -19.64 18.77
CA LEU A 103 -4.01 -19.24 17.87
C LEU A 103 -3.59 -18.08 16.96
N SER A 104 -2.87 -17.10 17.51
CA SER A 104 -2.37 -15.94 16.76
C SER A 104 -1.45 -16.36 15.62
N GLU A 105 -0.47 -17.22 15.89
CA GLU A 105 0.43 -17.78 14.86
C GLU A 105 -0.36 -18.55 13.80
N ALA A 106 -1.31 -19.41 14.21
CA ALA A 106 -2.12 -20.19 13.27
C ALA A 106 -2.93 -19.30 12.30
N VAL A 107 -3.52 -18.22 12.80
CA VAL A 107 -4.28 -17.24 12.01
C VAL A 107 -3.37 -16.43 11.10
N VAL A 108 -2.28 -15.89 11.63
CA VAL A 108 -1.34 -15.02 10.89
C VAL A 108 -0.68 -15.80 9.76
N GLU A 109 -0.20 -17.02 10.02
CA GLU A 109 0.40 -17.85 8.96
C GLU A 109 -0.62 -18.21 7.88
N HIS A 110 -1.85 -18.56 8.26
CA HIS A 110 -2.89 -18.86 7.27
C HIS A 110 -3.25 -17.65 6.43
N LEU A 111 -3.35 -16.47 7.04
CA LEU A 111 -3.60 -15.22 6.34
C LEU A 111 -2.42 -14.84 5.44
N ARG A 112 -1.18 -15.03 5.88
CA ARG A 112 0.02 -14.77 5.09
C ARG A 112 0.04 -15.61 3.82
N GLU A 113 -0.23 -16.91 3.92
CA GLU A 113 -0.34 -17.80 2.76
C GLU A 113 -1.40 -17.33 1.76
N LYS A 114 -2.56 -16.90 2.27
CA LYS A 114 -3.65 -16.39 1.44
C LYS A 114 -3.29 -15.08 0.75
N LEU A 115 -2.60 -14.18 1.44
CA LEU A 115 -2.22 -12.87 0.89
C LEU A 115 -0.99 -12.95 -0.02
N ALA A 116 -0.11 -13.95 0.14
CA ALA A 116 1.13 -14.07 -0.65
C ALA A 116 0.92 -14.09 -2.18
N VAL A 117 -0.24 -14.53 -2.65
CA VAL A 117 -0.60 -14.56 -4.08
C VAL A 117 -1.50 -13.39 -4.52
N GLN A 118 -1.85 -12.48 -3.60
CA GLN A 118 -2.81 -11.40 -3.85
C GLN A 118 -2.15 -10.03 -3.71
N ALA A 119 -1.92 -9.35 -4.84
CA ALA A 119 -1.50 -7.94 -4.80
C ALA A 119 -2.59 -7.04 -4.16
N LEU A 120 -2.19 -6.22 -3.19
CA LEU A 120 -3.01 -5.21 -2.52
C LEU A 120 -2.86 -3.85 -3.21
N GLN A 121 -3.20 -3.81 -4.50
CA GLN A 121 -3.09 -2.61 -5.34
C GLN A 121 -4.43 -2.08 -5.83
N HIS A 122 -5.47 -2.91 -5.82
CA HIS A 122 -6.81 -2.43 -6.12
C HIS A 122 -7.47 -1.89 -4.84
N PRO A 123 -8.01 -0.65 -4.80
CA PRO A 123 -8.60 -0.07 -3.60
C PRO A 123 -9.68 -0.94 -2.95
N GLY A 124 -10.45 -1.65 -3.77
CA GLY A 124 -11.47 -2.60 -3.28
C GLY A 124 -10.87 -3.80 -2.56
N LYS A 125 -9.76 -4.37 -3.04
CA LYS A 125 -9.09 -5.50 -2.39
C LYS A 125 -8.46 -5.08 -1.07
N ILE A 126 -7.85 -3.88 -1.05
CA ILE A 126 -7.34 -3.27 0.18
C ILE A 126 -8.48 -3.12 1.20
N ALA A 127 -9.62 -2.54 0.79
CA ALA A 127 -10.77 -2.38 1.68
C ALA A 127 -11.29 -3.71 2.24
N GLU A 128 -11.40 -4.75 1.41
CA GLU A 128 -11.83 -6.07 1.87
C GLU A 128 -10.87 -6.69 2.89
N VAL A 129 -9.56 -6.56 2.68
CA VAL A 129 -8.56 -7.11 3.60
C VAL A 129 -8.51 -6.30 4.90
N LEU A 130 -8.64 -4.97 4.84
CA LEU A 130 -8.67 -4.11 6.04
C LEU A 130 -9.88 -4.36 6.95
N LYS A 131 -10.97 -4.97 6.45
CA LYS A 131 -12.10 -5.40 7.31
C LYS A 131 -11.69 -6.42 8.38
N LEU A 132 -10.57 -7.13 8.18
CA LEU A 132 -10.02 -8.03 9.19
C LEU A 132 -9.50 -7.27 10.42
N VAL A 133 -9.21 -5.98 10.29
CA VAL A 133 -8.56 -5.19 11.36
C VAL A 133 -9.36 -3.97 11.79
N THR A 134 -10.38 -3.55 11.03
CA THR A 134 -11.23 -2.40 11.38
C THR A 134 -12.62 -2.47 10.73
N GLU A 135 -13.60 -1.82 11.36
CA GLU A 135 -14.94 -1.59 10.78
C GLU A 135 -15.06 -0.21 10.11
N LYS A 136 -14.03 0.62 10.23
CA LYS A 136 -13.99 1.98 9.69
C LYS A 136 -14.11 2.01 8.17
N LYS A 137 -14.68 3.11 7.65
CA LYS A 137 -14.72 3.36 6.20
C LYS A 137 -13.38 3.97 5.77
N VAL A 138 -12.33 3.14 5.75
CA VAL A 138 -10.93 3.59 5.65
C VAL A 138 -10.70 4.60 4.53
N TRP A 139 -11.19 4.34 3.32
CA TRP A 139 -10.99 5.26 2.19
C TRP A 139 -11.75 6.59 2.33
N PHE A 140 -12.92 6.59 2.96
CA PHE A 140 -13.69 7.81 3.23
C PHE A 140 -12.98 8.66 4.29
N GLU A 141 -12.58 8.04 5.39
CA GLU A 141 -11.87 8.72 6.48
C GLU A 141 -10.48 9.18 6.06
N ALA A 142 -9.76 8.39 5.25
CA ALA A 142 -8.46 8.77 4.69
C ALA A 142 -8.60 9.98 3.75
N ALA A 143 -9.67 10.07 2.96
CA ALA A 143 -9.93 11.27 2.14
C ALA A 143 -10.17 12.51 3.01
N GLY A 144 -10.92 12.36 4.11
CA GLY A 144 -11.09 13.42 5.12
C GLY A 144 -9.77 13.86 5.74
N CYS A 145 -8.94 12.90 6.16
CA CYS A 145 -7.60 13.14 6.68
C CYS A 145 -6.73 13.91 5.66
N ILE A 146 -6.74 13.49 4.39
CA ILE A 146 -5.97 14.14 3.33
C ILE A 146 -6.40 15.60 3.14
N ASN A 147 -7.70 15.86 3.03
CA ASN A 147 -8.22 17.22 2.88
C ASN A 147 -7.77 18.11 4.03
N LYS A 148 -7.90 17.63 5.27
CA LYS A 148 -7.61 18.41 6.48
C LYS A 148 -6.11 18.63 6.68
N GLU A 149 -5.32 17.56 6.67
CA GLU A 149 -3.95 17.60 7.16
C GLU A 149 -2.92 17.96 6.08
N PHE A 150 -3.18 17.63 4.81
CA PHE A 150 -2.25 17.95 3.71
C PHE A 150 -2.67 19.18 2.92
N PHE A 151 -3.99 19.40 2.75
CA PHE A 151 -4.51 20.51 1.94
C PHE A 151 -5.18 21.63 2.75
N GLN A 152 -5.25 21.51 4.08
CA GLN A 152 -5.83 22.52 4.99
C GLN A 152 -7.29 22.88 4.61
N GLY A 153 -8.07 21.88 4.19
CA GLY A 153 -9.46 22.03 3.79
C GLY A 153 -9.68 22.67 2.42
N ARG A 154 -8.62 22.95 1.66
CA ARG A 154 -8.71 23.58 0.32
C ARG A 154 -9.08 22.60 -0.80
N THR A 155 -9.19 21.32 -0.50
CA THR A 155 -9.59 20.26 -1.42
C THR A 155 -10.82 19.54 -0.92
N THR A 156 -11.53 18.89 -1.84
CA THR A 156 -12.77 18.15 -1.57
C THR A 156 -12.67 16.69 -2.02
N PHE A 157 -11.54 16.04 -1.72
CA PHE A 157 -11.40 14.62 -1.97
C PHE A 157 -12.46 13.85 -1.19
N ASN A 158 -13.07 12.87 -1.84
CA ASN A 158 -13.99 11.93 -1.23
C ASN A 158 -13.47 10.51 -1.51
N GLU A 159 -14.15 9.50 -0.97
CA GLU A 159 -13.78 8.11 -1.18
C GLU A 159 -13.57 7.77 -2.66
N LYS A 160 -14.50 8.19 -3.54
CA LYS A 160 -14.43 7.87 -4.97
C LYS A 160 -13.21 8.50 -5.64
N THR A 161 -12.96 9.78 -5.38
CA THR A 161 -11.83 10.49 -6.02
C THR A 161 -10.48 10.02 -5.48
N LEU A 162 -10.39 9.71 -4.19
CA LEU A 162 -9.16 9.17 -3.61
C LEU A 162 -8.86 7.75 -4.14
N ARG A 163 -9.87 6.88 -4.20
CA ARG A 163 -9.73 5.54 -4.79
C ARG A 163 -9.39 5.61 -6.27
N GLY A 164 -9.98 6.55 -7.01
CA GLY A 164 -9.64 6.83 -8.40
C GLY A 164 -8.17 7.23 -8.56
N ARG A 165 -7.68 8.17 -7.75
CA ARG A 165 -6.28 8.60 -7.77
C ARG A 165 -5.31 7.46 -7.48
N TYR A 166 -5.61 6.64 -6.47
CA TYR A 166 -4.79 5.46 -6.17
C TYR A 166 -4.79 4.43 -7.31
N LEU A 167 -5.94 4.23 -7.95
CA LEU A 167 -6.09 3.31 -9.06
C LEU A 167 -5.31 3.76 -10.30
N GLU A 168 -5.29 5.06 -10.62
CA GLU A 168 -4.46 5.62 -11.71
C GLU A 168 -2.98 5.26 -11.50
N ILE A 169 -2.48 5.41 -10.28
CA ILE A 169 -1.08 5.14 -9.93
C ILE A 169 -0.75 3.65 -10.11
N THR A 170 -1.62 2.76 -9.62
CA THR A 170 -1.39 1.32 -9.72
C THR A 170 -1.61 0.77 -11.14
N GLN A 171 -2.52 1.37 -11.92
CA GLN A 171 -2.67 1.05 -13.33
C GLN A 171 -1.45 1.47 -14.16
N ARG A 172 -0.85 2.64 -13.87
CA ARG A 172 0.41 3.04 -14.50
C ARG A 172 1.52 2.02 -14.21
N ARG A 173 1.62 1.51 -12.98
CA ARG A 173 2.54 0.42 -12.62
C ARG A 173 2.31 -0.82 -13.47
N ASN A 174 1.05 -1.25 -13.64
CA ASN A 174 0.74 -2.42 -14.45
C ASN A 174 1.15 -2.23 -15.91
N LYS A 175 0.92 -1.05 -16.49
CA LYS A 175 1.39 -0.71 -17.83
C LYS A 175 2.91 -0.82 -17.94
N ILE A 176 3.65 -0.31 -16.95
CA ILE A 176 5.11 -0.38 -16.92
C ILE A 176 5.61 -1.83 -16.82
N ALA A 177 5.07 -2.59 -15.87
CA ALA A 177 5.62 -3.90 -15.49
C ALA A 177 5.10 -5.07 -16.34
N HIS A 178 3.88 -4.98 -16.86
CA HIS A 178 3.21 -6.08 -17.57
C HIS A 178 2.98 -5.81 -19.06
N ASP A 179 2.72 -4.55 -19.44
CA ASP A 179 2.45 -4.19 -20.85
C ASP A 179 3.69 -3.64 -21.58
N ALA A 180 4.89 -3.90 -21.05
CA ALA A 180 6.19 -3.39 -21.52
C ALA A 180 6.26 -1.85 -21.67
N ASP A 181 5.33 -1.15 -21.02
CA ASP A 181 5.02 0.27 -21.18
C ASP A 181 4.77 0.76 -22.61
N LEU A 182 4.40 -0.10 -23.56
CA LEU A 182 4.25 0.31 -24.97
C LEU A 182 3.03 1.19 -25.21
N ILE A 183 3.13 2.20 -26.06
CA ILE A 183 1.98 2.96 -26.55
C ILE A 183 1.05 2.00 -27.31
N ASP A 184 -0.26 2.12 -27.11
CA ASP A 184 -1.24 1.22 -27.72
C ASP A 184 -1.12 1.25 -29.25
N GLY A 185 -0.86 0.09 -29.86
CA GLY A 185 -0.64 -0.04 -31.30
C GLY A 185 0.78 0.26 -31.78
N ASP A 186 1.70 0.63 -30.89
CA ASP A 186 3.13 0.78 -31.19
C ASP A 186 3.94 -0.45 -30.72
N LEU A 187 4.96 -0.82 -31.50
CA LEU A 187 5.80 -1.99 -31.23
C LEU A 187 7.13 -1.64 -30.54
N LYS A 188 7.46 -0.35 -30.39
CA LYS A 188 8.77 0.13 -29.92
C LYS A 188 8.67 1.30 -28.96
N GLN A 189 7.72 2.21 -29.16
CA GLN A 189 7.62 3.42 -28.36
C GLN A 189 6.95 3.12 -27.02
N ARG A 190 7.64 3.45 -25.94
CA ARG A 190 7.07 3.43 -24.59
C ARG A 190 6.29 4.70 -24.31
N ARG A 191 5.32 4.62 -23.41
CA ARG A 191 4.57 5.79 -22.93
C ARG A 191 5.54 6.78 -22.27
N PRO A 192 5.35 8.09 -22.49
CA PRO A 192 6.17 9.10 -21.86
C PRO A 192 6.02 9.04 -20.33
N ILE A 193 7.07 9.49 -19.63
CA ILE A 193 7.13 9.61 -18.19
C ILE A 193 8.17 10.67 -17.87
N ASP A 194 7.93 11.49 -16.86
CA ASP A 194 8.86 12.53 -16.43
C ASP A 194 9.05 12.57 -14.91
N GLU A 195 10.04 13.33 -14.46
CA GLU A 195 10.38 13.50 -13.03
C GLU A 195 9.17 13.97 -12.21
N ALA A 196 8.37 14.89 -12.74
CA ALA A 196 7.27 15.51 -12.01
C ALA A 196 6.12 14.53 -11.79
N GLU A 197 5.76 13.76 -12.83
CA GLU A 197 4.73 12.73 -12.78
C GLU A 197 5.09 11.67 -11.72
N VAL A 198 6.34 11.20 -11.71
CA VAL A 198 6.78 10.15 -10.78
C VAL A 198 6.89 10.69 -9.35
N THR A 199 7.39 11.91 -9.19
CA THR A 199 7.47 12.56 -7.87
C THR A 199 6.09 12.74 -7.27
N ASP A 200 5.11 13.22 -8.05
CA ASP A 200 3.74 13.37 -7.58
C ASP A 200 3.10 12.02 -7.22
N ALA A 201 3.35 10.97 -8.01
CA ALA A 201 2.88 9.61 -7.69
C ALA A 201 3.46 9.08 -6.36
N ILE A 202 4.76 9.24 -6.13
CA ILE A 202 5.42 8.88 -4.85
C ILE A 202 4.81 9.66 -3.68
N ASP A 203 4.60 10.96 -3.85
CA ASP A 203 4.02 11.80 -2.80
C ASP A 203 2.58 11.42 -2.50
N TRP A 204 1.78 11.09 -3.51
CA TRP A 204 0.43 10.54 -3.31
C TRP A 204 0.44 9.20 -2.58
N ILE A 205 1.37 8.31 -2.91
CA ILE A 205 1.55 7.04 -2.20
C ILE A 205 1.88 7.29 -0.71
N GLU A 206 2.78 8.24 -0.39
CA GLU A 206 3.08 8.61 1.01
C GLU A 206 1.83 9.14 1.72
N ARG A 207 1.13 10.08 1.10
CA ARG A 207 -0.08 10.72 1.69
C ARG A 207 -1.17 9.69 1.97
N ILE A 208 -1.42 8.79 1.02
CA ILE A 208 -2.42 7.73 1.16
C ILE A 208 -2.02 6.76 2.27
N ALA A 209 -0.75 6.32 2.30
CA ALA A 209 -0.27 5.42 3.35
C ALA A 209 -0.38 6.06 4.74
N LEU A 210 0.02 7.32 4.90
CA LEU A 210 -0.11 8.06 6.15
C LEU A 210 -1.57 8.23 6.58
N ALA A 211 -2.45 8.56 5.64
CA ALA A 211 -3.87 8.74 5.93
C ALA A 211 -4.53 7.40 6.33
N ILE A 212 -4.23 6.31 5.63
CA ILE A 212 -4.70 4.97 6.01
C ILE A 212 -4.19 4.62 7.41
N ALA A 213 -2.89 4.79 7.66
CA ALA A 213 -2.31 4.46 8.96
C ALA A 213 -2.94 5.28 10.08
N HIS A 214 -3.12 6.59 9.88
CA HIS A 214 -3.80 7.45 10.83
C HIS A 214 -5.22 6.98 11.14
N VAL A 215 -5.99 6.59 10.12
CA VAL A 215 -7.35 6.06 10.33
C VAL A 215 -7.34 4.75 11.13
N LEU A 216 -6.34 3.90 10.91
CA LEU A 216 -6.19 2.64 11.63
C LEU A 216 -5.67 2.81 13.06
N ASP A 217 -4.87 3.85 13.33
CA ASP A 217 -4.33 4.17 14.67
C ASP A 217 -5.30 5.01 15.51
N ASP A 218 -6.17 5.77 14.87
CA ASP A 218 -7.20 6.54 15.54
C ASP A 218 -8.17 5.57 16.20
N GLU A 219 -8.01 5.32 17.50
CA GLU A 219 -9.06 4.72 18.30
C GLU A 219 -10.22 5.71 18.27
N GLY A 220 -11.24 5.40 17.47
CA GLY A 220 -12.47 6.21 17.47
C GLY A 220 -13.01 6.34 18.90
N PRO A 221 -13.82 7.39 19.17
CA PRO A 221 -14.36 7.65 20.51
C PRO A 221 -15.12 6.46 21.10
#